data_AF-A0A7C1GR62-F1
#
_entry.id   AF-A0A7C1GR62-F1
#
_cell.length_a   1.000
_cell.length_b   1.000
_cell.length_c   1.000
_cell.angle_alpha   90.00
_cell.angle_beta   90.00
_cell.angle_gamma   90.00
#
_symmetry.space_group_name_H-M   'P 1'
#
loop_
_entity.id
_entity.type
_entity.pdbx_description
1 polymer ?
#
loop_
_entity_poly.entity_id
_entity_poly.type
_entity_poly.pdbx_seq_one_letter_code
_entity_poly.pdbx_strand_id
1 'polypeptide(L)'
;FFGHEQYGIASNRPVSEDYHPGDEVLIADGVNSACAFVITAHDNARTVRVTDFDDPPAGWQLEYTRPLPVAENPDAPGFFPPGGAYLRKFNPVGTPRYYWGRVDHEWDIIQGTYGRRVIPRFADAIGCLAIDGQTGTTAKDLAQHHDVTRVITRHLIERYGDAALEWPWVVLNEPDLMSAYWRNRDWEELQRFYDYTSDAILRAFEECGYDSEKVQVGGLELGAIWGAQHLRLDDFLIHCSPNVDSDDALTLNAAYADPRLDGKRSERVERLCSANEGRGAPLDFLSIHTYGASHTAAGKLIQGKKRALEIDADYYAELPVVSHETVPTWRPVLDPGAGGMYLDNGYFVSWMADYQGRLLQQGTKDARYAYGGDLILMHWPGIVKNFEILNDTVREIQLADRIEVIPTQAFHVVNLLSTLRNDYRVFPLEQIGAHAVSGFAARTEEDLRIVIYAHNHEDTASRSGAEFEIGLRVSGLSGDRVDVREYRFDSLNNSCYGLARRHRALPDPEKRRIYTESEFQEIREHALLQVTANTEYPVDDDRGARITVTVAANGINFVIVDIP
;
A
#
# COMPACT_ATOMS: atom_id res chain seq x y z
N PHE A 1 4.39 25.10 -29.92
CA PHE A 1 3.62 25.14 -28.68
C PHE A 1 2.64 23.99 -28.71
N PHE A 2 2.95 22.92 -27.98
CA PHE A 2 2.31 21.62 -28.00
C PHE A 2 2.24 21.15 -26.53
N GLY A 3 1.17 20.47 -26.12
CA GLY A 3 0.95 20.09 -24.73
C GLY A 3 0.05 21.02 -23.93
N HIS A 4 -0.55 22.04 -24.55
CA HIS A 4 -1.54 22.90 -23.88
C HIS A 4 -2.90 22.24 -23.77
N GLU A 5 -3.13 21.18 -24.54
CA GLU A 5 -4.37 20.42 -24.44
C GLU A 5 -4.51 19.76 -23.06
N GLN A 6 -3.42 19.52 -22.32
CA GLN A 6 -3.49 19.09 -20.91
C GLN A 6 -4.19 20.11 -19.98
N TYR A 7 -4.28 21.37 -20.40
CA TYR A 7 -5.00 22.43 -19.71
C TYR A 7 -6.34 22.75 -20.41
N GLY A 8 -6.82 21.87 -21.30
CA GLY A 8 -8.01 22.07 -22.12
C GLY A 8 -7.90 23.29 -23.05
N ILE A 9 -6.68 23.67 -23.38
CA ILE A 9 -6.34 24.78 -24.27
C ILE A 9 -5.93 24.18 -25.62
N ALA A 10 -6.55 24.63 -26.71
CA ALA A 10 -6.24 24.09 -28.03
C ALA A 10 -4.76 24.32 -28.40
N SER A 11 -4.10 23.27 -28.89
CA SER A 11 -2.75 23.38 -29.45
C SER A 11 -2.69 24.45 -30.54
N ASN A 12 -1.51 25.05 -30.73
CA ASN A 12 -1.22 26.03 -31.78
C ASN A 12 -1.96 27.39 -31.70
N ARG A 13 -2.60 27.72 -30.57
CA ARG A 13 -3.13 29.07 -30.35
C ARG A 13 -2.03 30.11 -30.10
N PRO A 14 -2.32 31.42 -30.19
CA PRO A 14 -1.35 32.49 -29.91
C PRO A 14 -0.76 32.36 -28.50
N VAL A 15 0.56 32.42 -28.37
CA VAL A 15 1.25 32.27 -27.06
C VAL A 15 0.99 33.46 -26.13
N SER A 16 0.68 34.63 -26.68
CA SER A 16 0.33 35.84 -25.94
C SER A 16 -1.01 35.73 -25.18
N GLU A 17 -1.87 34.77 -25.53
CA GLU A 17 -3.10 34.49 -24.78
C GLU A 17 -2.82 33.77 -23.45
N ASP A 18 -1.66 33.12 -23.32
CA ASP A 18 -1.32 32.27 -22.19
C ASP A 18 -0.17 32.84 -21.34
N TYR A 19 0.72 33.65 -21.90
CA TYR A 19 1.90 34.17 -21.21
C TYR A 19 1.96 35.70 -21.31
N HIS A 20 1.82 36.36 -20.16
CA HIS A 20 1.82 37.81 -20.08
C HIS A 20 3.12 38.32 -19.44
N PRO A 21 3.61 39.51 -19.84
CA PRO A 21 4.76 40.12 -19.17
C PRO A 21 4.56 40.19 -17.65
N GLY A 22 5.53 39.66 -16.90
CA GLY A 22 5.49 39.55 -15.44
C GLY A 22 4.96 38.21 -14.90
N ASP A 23 4.34 37.36 -15.73
CA ASP A 23 3.99 36.00 -15.33
C ASP A 23 5.27 35.22 -14.96
N GLU A 24 5.28 34.55 -13.81
CA GLU A 24 6.30 33.59 -13.45
C GLU A 24 6.04 32.27 -14.16
N VAL A 25 7.11 31.69 -14.70
CA VAL A 25 7.08 30.44 -15.46
C VAL A 25 8.16 29.50 -14.97
N LEU A 26 7.87 28.22 -15.04
CA LEU A 26 8.82 27.14 -14.76
C LEU A 26 9.31 26.57 -16.09
N ILE A 27 10.61 26.58 -16.27
CA ILE A 27 11.31 25.87 -17.34
C ILE A 27 11.82 24.57 -16.74
N ALA A 28 11.47 23.43 -17.33
CA ALA A 28 11.93 22.14 -16.82
C ALA A 28 12.12 21.13 -17.97
N ASP A 29 13.04 20.18 -17.76
CA ASP A 29 13.38 19.14 -18.75
C ASP A 29 13.18 17.71 -18.22
N GLY A 30 12.56 17.59 -17.05
CA GLY A 30 12.37 16.33 -16.32
C GLY A 30 13.52 15.94 -15.39
N VAL A 31 14.65 16.65 -15.43
CA VAL A 31 15.78 16.49 -14.50
C VAL A 31 16.12 17.80 -13.80
N ASN A 32 16.18 18.88 -14.56
CA ASN A 32 16.48 20.24 -14.12
C ASN A 32 15.21 21.09 -14.19
N SER A 33 15.17 22.15 -13.37
CA SER A 33 14.14 23.18 -13.46
C SER A 33 14.66 24.55 -13.04
N ALA A 34 14.05 25.61 -13.55
CA ALA A 34 14.34 27.01 -13.20
C ALA A 34 13.09 27.87 -13.32
N CYS A 35 12.90 28.80 -12.38
CA CYS A 35 11.88 29.83 -12.49
C CYS A 35 12.42 31.05 -13.24
N ALA A 36 11.57 31.66 -14.06
CA ALA A 36 11.86 32.90 -14.78
C ALA A 36 10.58 33.73 -14.92
N PHE A 37 10.72 35.00 -15.31
CA PHE A 37 9.57 35.88 -15.56
C PHE A 37 9.43 36.16 -17.05
N VAL A 38 8.20 36.10 -17.55
CA VAL A 38 7.89 36.45 -18.94
C VAL A 38 8.19 37.93 -19.17
N ILE A 39 8.96 38.22 -20.22
CA ILE A 39 9.25 39.57 -20.70
C ILE A 39 8.30 39.92 -21.86
N THR A 40 8.22 39.05 -22.87
CA THR A 40 7.35 39.22 -24.03
C THR A 40 6.90 37.87 -24.60
N ALA A 41 5.71 37.85 -25.20
CA ALA A 41 5.21 36.72 -25.98
C ALA A 41 5.04 37.15 -27.45
N HIS A 42 5.48 36.32 -28.40
CA HIS A 42 5.48 36.61 -29.83
C HIS A 42 4.75 35.53 -30.63
N ASP A 43 3.51 35.79 -31.00
CA ASP A 43 2.62 34.80 -31.63
C ASP A 43 3.12 34.29 -32.98
N ASN A 44 3.59 35.20 -33.84
CA ASN A 44 4.09 34.85 -35.17
C ASN A 44 5.33 33.94 -35.10
N ALA A 45 6.18 34.16 -34.10
CA ALA A 45 7.37 33.35 -33.86
C ALA A 45 7.09 32.13 -32.96
N ARG A 46 5.93 32.10 -32.30
CA ARG A 46 5.55 31.11 -31.27
C ARG A 46 6.60 30.99 -30.17
N THR A 47 7.11 32.13 -29.71
CA THR A 47 8.16 32.20 -28.68
C THR A 47 7.70 33.02 -27.48
N VAL A 48 8.15 32.62 -26.29
CA VAL A 48 8.02 33.39 -25.06
C VAL A 48 9.44 33.75 -24.62
N ARG A 49 9.73 35.04 -24.51
CA ARG A 49 10.99 35.55 -23.96
C ARG A 49 10.83 35.70 -22.46
N VAL A 50 11.79 35.19 -21.71
CA VAL A 50 11.82 35.27 -20.24
C VAL A 50 13.07 36.00 -19.76
N THR A 51 13.11 36.33 -18.47
CA THR A 51 14.32 36.81 -17.78
C THR A 51 15.42 35.77 -17.78
N ASP A 52 16.65 36.21 -17.55
CA ASP A 52 17.77 35.29 -17.35
C ASP A 52 17.53 34.40 -16.12
N PHE A 53 18.03 33.17 -16.19
CA PHE A 53 17.98 32.16 -15.14
C PHE A 53 19.27 31.33 -15.20
N ASP A 54 19.60 30.64 -14.11
CA ASP A 54 20.82 29.85 -14.03
C ASP A 54 20.71 28.57 -14.87
N ASP A 55 21.70 28.34 -15.74
CA ASP A 55 21.79 27.10 -16.50
C ASP A 55 22.30 25.95 -15.61
N PRO A 56 21.73 24.74 -15.74
CA PRO A 56 22.23 23.58 -15.03
C PRO A 56 23.65 23.23 -15.51
N PRO A 57 24.56 22.75 -14.63
CA PRO A 57 25.94 22.45 -15.00
C PRO A 57 26.11 21.43 -16.15
N ALA A 58 25.15 20.50 -16.29
CA ALA A 58 25.13 19.49 -17.35
C ALA A 58 24.43 19.97 -18.64
N GLY A 59 23.90 21.20 -18.65
CA GLY A 59 23.03 21.73 -19.70
C GLY A 59 21.61 21.16 -19.64
N TRP A 60 20.70 21.80 -20.39
CA TRP A 60 19.31 21.40 -20.51
C TRP A 60 19.12 20.22 -21.47
N GLN A 61 18.22 19.29 -21.14
CA GLN A 61 17.77 18.23 -22.05
C GLN A 61 16.72 18.76 -23.02
N LEU A 62 17.17 19.38 -24.11
CA LEU A 62 16.29 20.04 -25.09
C LEU A 62 15.59 19.06 -26.05
N GLU A 63 16.17 17.89 -26.29
CA GLU A 63 15.67 16.92 -27.28
C GLU A 63 14.79 15.86 -26.62
N TYR A 64 13.67 15.54 -27.26
CA TYR A 64 12.88 14.37 -26.93
C TYR A 64 13.58 13.10 -27.42
N THR A 65 13.50 12.03 -26.63
CA THR A 65 14.05 10.71 -27.00
C THR A 65 13.43 10.09 -28.25
N ARG A 66 12.25 10.56 -28.67
CA ARG A 66 11.55 10.20 -29.91
C ARG A 66 10.78 11.41 -30.44
N PRO A 67 10.40 11.43 -31.74
CA PRO A 67 9.54 12.48 -32.27
C PRO A 67 8.23 12.62 -31.47
N LEU A 68 7.78 13.85 -31.28
CA LEU A 68 6.46 14.14 -30.72
C LEU A 68 5.35 13.57 -31.62
N PRO A 69 4.20 13.18 -31.05
CA PRO A 69 3.06 12.75 -31.86
C PRO A 69 2.53 13.90 -32.71
N VAL A 70 1.91 13.57 -33.86
CA VAL A 70 1.34 14.56 -34.79
C VAL A 70 0.07 15.21 -34.23
N ALA A 71 -0.60 14.55 -33.29
CA ALA A 71 -1.77 15.03 -32.55
C ALA A 71 -1.72 14.50 -31.10
N GLU A 72 -2.30 15.23 -30.15
CA GLU A 72 -2.42 14.77 -28.77
C GLU A 72 -3.53 13.71 -28.63
N ASN A 73 -3.39 12.85 -27.63
CA ASN A 73 -4.46 11.91 -27.28
C ASN A 73 -5.54 12.68 -26.51
N PRO A 74 -6.80 12.78 -26.99
CA PRO A 74 -7.85 13.53 -26.29
C PRO A 74 -8.19 12.96 -24.91
N ASP A 75 -7.91 11.68 -24.67
CA ASP A 75 -8.16 11.00 -23.38
C ASP A 75 -6.94 11.02 -22.44
N ALA A 76 -5.77 11.42 -22.95
CA ALA A 76 -4.53 11.53 -22.19
C ALA A 76 -3.56 12.55 -22.83
N PRO A 77 -3.94 13.84 -22.91
CA PRO A 77 -3.10 14.86 -23.52
C PRO A 77 -1.83 15.09 -22.70
N GLY A 78 -0.78 15.58 -23.34
CA GLY A 78 0.53 15.79 -22.71
C GLY A 78 1.41 14.55 -22.50
N PHE A 79 1.02 13.37 -22.99
CA PHE A 79 1.86 12.16 -22.91
C PHE A 79 2.98 12.18 -23.97
N PHE A 80 4.12 12.76 -23.62
CA PHE A 80 5.28 12.91 -24.50
C PHE A 80 6.37 11.86 -24.24
N PRO A 81 7.21 11.53 -25.24
CA PRO A 81 8.43 10.77 -25.01
C PRO A 81 9.30 11.45 -23.94
N PRO A 82 10.10 10.69 -23.16
CA PRO A 82 11.05 11.28 -22.22
C PRO A 82 12.01 12.29 -22.89
N GLY A 83 12.46 13.27 -22.12
CA GLY A 83 13.29 14.39 -22.59
C GLY A 83 12.46 15.60 -23.03
N GLY A 84 13.13 16.56 -23.66
CA GLY A 84 12.54 17.82 -24.09
C GLY A 84 12.35 18.81 -22.94
N ALA A 85 12.71 20.07 -23.19
CA ALA A 85 12.45 21.17 -22.27
C ALA A 85 11.05 21.75 -22.51
N TYR A 86 10.32 21.99 -21.43
CA TYR A 86 8.96 22.50 -21.45
C TYR A 86 8.82 23.75 -20.56
N LEU A 87 7.87 24.61 -20.95
CA LEU A 87 7.54 25.85 -20.24
C LEU A 87 6.15 25.73 -19.60
N ARG A 88 6.07 25.84 -18.27
CA ARG A 88 4.82 25.76 -17.50
C ARG A 88 4.50 27.12 -16.86
N LYS A 89 3.21 27.45 -16.74
CA LYS A 89 2.79 28.59 -15.91
C LYS A 89 3.05 28.28 -14.44
N PHE A 90 3.72 29.19 -13.75
CA PHE A 90 4.00 29.07 -12.33
C PHE A 90 3.10 30.01 -11.53
N ASN A 91 3.14 31.32 -11.82
CA ASN A 91 2.29 32.33 -11.18
C ASN A 91 1.90 33.43 -12.19
N PRO A 92 0.60 33.68 -12.46
CA PRO A 92 -0.55 32.98 -11.90
C PRO A 92 -0.61 31.53 -12.36
N VAL A 93 -1.11 30.68 -11.46
CA VAL A 93 -1.33 29.27 -11.78
C VAL A 93 -2.36 29.13 -12.90
N GLY A 94 -2.14 28.16 -13.81
CA GLY A 94 -3.12 27.86 -14.87
C GLY A 94 -4.36 27.15 -14.33
N THR A 95 -5.46 27.17 -15.07
CA THR A 95 -6.68 26.41 -14.72
C THR A 95 -6.46 24.92 -15.00
N PRO A 96 -6.58 24.03 -14.00
CA PRO A 96 -6.43 22.59 -14.22
C PRO A 96 -7.57 22.05 -15.09
N ARG A 97 -7.25 21.05 -15.91
CA ARG A 97 -8.22 20.23 -16.66
C ARG A 97 -7.94 18.77 -16.36
N TYR A 98 -9.01 17.99 -16.35
CA TYR A 98 -8.98 16.62 -15.86
C TYR A 98 -9.39 15.65 -16.98
N TYR A 99 -8.66 14.54 -17.05
CA TYR A 99 -8.84 13.49 -18.04
C TYR A 99 -8.97 12.16 -17.30
N TRP A 100 -10.20 11.66 -17.20
CA TRP A 100 -10.54 10.56 -16.31
C TRP A 100 -10.38 9.17 -16.93
N GLY A 101 -10.27 9.09 -18.26
CA GLY A 101 -10.42 7.82 -19.00
C GLY A 101 -9.54 6.68 -18.50
N ARG A 102 -8.29 6.96 -18.11
CA ARG A 102 -7.41 5.94 -17.55
C ARG A 102 -7.83 5.50 -16.14
N VAL A 103 -8.09 6.45 -15.25
CA VAL A 103 -8.49 6.15 -13.87
C VAL A 103 -9.81 5.38 -13.86
N ASP A 104 -10.79 5.84 -14.66
CA ASP A 104 -12.08 5.19 -14.81
C ASP A 104 -11.93 3.75 -15.30
N HIS A 105 -11.13 3.54 -16.36
CA HIS A 105 -10.92 2.20 -16.91
C HIS A 105 -10.26 1.25 -15.91
N GLU A 106 -9.17 1.67 -15.26
CA GLU A 106 -8.44 0.82 -14.31
C GLU A 106 -9.29 0.50 -13.07
N TRP A 107 -10.05 1.47 -12.55
CA TRP A 107 -10.80 1.31 -11.31
C TRP A 107 -12.17 0.66 -11.52
N ASP A 108 -12.76 0.76 -12.71
CA ASP A 108 -13.94 -0.02 -13.08
C ASP A 108 -13.67 -1.52 -13.11
N ILE A 109 -12.43 -1.91 -13.44
CA ILE A 109 -12.03 -3.32 -13.33
C ILE A 109 -12.00 -3.72 -11.85
N ILE A 110 -11.36 -2.91 -10.98
CA ILE A 110 -11.16 -3.26 -9.56
C ILE A 110 -12.47 -3.18 -8.76
N GLN A 111 -13.08 -2.00 -8.69
CA GLN A 111 -14.31 -1.76 -7.94
C GLN A 111 -15.55 -2.14 -8.74
N GLY A 112 -15.66 -1.68 -9.99
CA GLY A 112 -16.88 -1.85 -10.79
C GLY A 112 -17.20 -3.32 -11.09
N THR A 113 -16.18 -4.12 -11.39
CA THR A 113 -16.34 -5.53 -11.80
C THR A 113 -16.24 -6.47 -10.60
N TYR A 114 -15.28 -6.25 -9.69
CA TYR A 114 -14.99 -7.20 -8.61
C TYR A 114 -15.38 -6.69 -7.20
N GLY A 115 -15.94 -5.48 -7.08
CA GLY A 115 -16.33 -4.91 -5.79
C GLY A 115 -15.18 -4.79 -4.80
N ARG A 116 -13.93 -4.66 -5.29
CA ARG A 116 -12.75 -4.59 -4.43
C ARG A 116 -12.47 -3.14 -4.05
N ARG A 117 -12.22 -2.93 -2.76
CA ARG A 117 -11.77 -1.63 -2.23
C ARG A 117 -10.52 -1.16 -2.97
N VAL A 118 -10.51 0.12 -3.31
CA VAL A 118 -9.34 0.82 -3.83
C VAL A 118 -8.65 1.56 -2.69
N ILE A 119 -7.36 1.82 -2.81
CA ILE A 119 -6.58 2.63 -1.87
C ILE A 119 -6.13 3.89 -2.62
N PRO A 120 -6.96 4.94 -2.68
CA PRO A 120 -6.58 6.19 -3.33
C PRO A 120 -5.39 6.80 -2.60
N ARG A 121 -4.30 7.05 -3.32
CA ARG A 121 -3.09 7.64 -2.74
C ARG A 121 -2.74 8.97 -3.40
N PHE A 122 -2.78 10.04 -2.63
CA PHE A 122 -2.26 11.36 -3.00
C PHE A 122 -0.82 11.49 -2.49
N ALA A 123 0.12 10.91 -3.24
CA ALA A 123 1.50 10.73 -2.79
C ALA A 123 2.36 12.01 -2.82
N ASP A 124 2.06 12.93 -3.74
CA ASP A 124 2.81 14.14 -4.00
C ASP A 124 1.97 15.14 -4.82
N ALA A 125 2.53 16.31 -5.12
CA ALA A 125 1.92 17.25 -6.04
C ALA A 125 1.94 16.73 -7.47
N ILE A 126 0.75 16.63 -8.06
CA ILE A 126 0.55 16.09 -9.41
C ILE A 126 1.26 17.00 -10.43
N GLY A 127 2.23 16.46 -11.18
CA GLY A 127 2.83 17.00 -12.40
C GLY A 127 2.83 18.52 -12.58
N CYS A 128 1.73 19.10 -13.08
CA CYS A 128 1.61 20.53 -13.38
C CYS A 128 1.52 21.44 -12.15
N LEU A 129 1.19 20.88 -10.98
CA LEU A 129 1.16 21.55 -9.67
C LEU A 129 2.49 21.43 -8.93
N ALA A 130 3.34 20.46 -9.27
CA ALA A 130 4.62 20.27 -8.61
C ALA A 130 5.48 21.54 -8.70
N ILE A 131 6.13 21.90 -7.59
CA ILE A 131 6.95 23.12 -7.47
C ILE A 131 8.13 23.16 -8.44
N ASP A 132 8.60 22.01 -8.91
CA ASP A 132 9.71 21.88 -9.87
C ASP A 132 9.33 21.02 -11.09
N GLY A 133 8.03 20.72 -11.23
CA GLY A 133 7.48 19.96 -12.34
C GLY A 133 7.76 18.45 -12.33
N GLN A 134 8.42 17.94 -11.29
CA GLN A 134 8.71 16.51 -11.09
C GLN A 134 7.85 15.92 -9.96
N THR A 135 7.72 14.60 -9.91
CA THR A 135 7.02 13.90 -8.81
C THR A 135 7.85 13.91 -7.52
N GLY A 136 7.25 13.46 -6.42
CA GLY A 136 7.84 13.34 -5.10
C GLY A 136 8.16 14.69 -4.45
N THR A 137 7.30 15.69 -4.59
CA THR A 137 7.50 17.05 -4.05
C THR A 137 6.18 17.74 -3.70
N THR A 138 6.25 18.92 -3.08
CA THR A 138 5.09 19.75 -2.74
C THR A 138 4.53 20.52 -3.94
N ALA A 139 3.36 21.13 -3.74
CA ALA A 139 2.70 21.95 -4.74
C ALA A 139 3.25 23.38 -4.75
N LYS A 140 3.32 23.99 -5.93
CA LYS A 140 3.63 25.42 -6.09
C LYS A 140 2.57 26.35 -5.47
N ASP A 141 1.35 25.85 -5.30
CA ASP A 141 0.26 26.50 -4.59
C ASP A 141 -0.63 25.44 -3.91
N LEU A 142 -0.59 25.39 -2.58
CA LEU A 142 -1.35 24.42 -1.79
C LEU A 142 -2.87 24.61 -1.88
N ALA A 143 -3.38 25.84 -2.07
CA ALA A 143 -4.82 26.05 -2.24
C ALA A 143 -5.32 25.53 -3.60
N GLN A 144 -4.46 25.58 -4.63
CA GLN A 144 -4.76 24.94 -5.91
C GLN A 144 -4.70 23.41 -5.79
N HIS A 145 -3.71 22.88 -5.05
CA HIS A 145 -3.62 21.46 -4.76
C HIS A 145 -4.86 20.93 -4.03
N HIS A 146 -5.37 21.68 -3.05
CA HIS A 146 -6.63 21.38 -2.37
C HIS A 146 -7.79 21.27 -3.37
N ASP A 147 -7.99 22.26 -4.25
CA ASP A 147 -9.08 22.20 -5.22
C ASP A 147 -8.95 21.00 -6.18
N VAL A 148 -7.73 20.70 -6.63
CA VAL A 148 -7.46 19.55 -7.51
C VAL A 148 -7.74 18.22 -6.81
N THR A 149 -7.23 18.05 -5.59
CA THR A 149 -7.51 16.86 -4.75
C THR A 149 -9.01 16.70 -4.51
N ARG A 150 -9.73 17.80 -4.23
CA ARG A 150 -11.18 17.81 -4.03
C ARG A 150 -11.91 17.40 -5.30
N VAL A 151 -11.52 17.90 -6.48
CA VAL A 151 -12.16 17.55 -7.77
C VAL A 151 -11.93 16.08 -8.13
N ILE A 152 -10.71 15.58 -7.94
CA ILE A 152 -10.40 14.15 -8.16
C ILE A 152 -11.23 13.28 -7.22
N THR A 153 -11.23 13.61 -5.93
CA THR A 153 -12.00 12.87 -4.91
C THR A 153 -13.49 12.87 -5.24
N ARG A 154 -14.06 14.03 -5.58
CA ARG A 154 -15.48 14.14 -5.98
C ARG A 154 -15.79 13.28 -7.20
N HIS A 155 -14.96 13.30 -8.24
CA HIS A 155 -15.15 12.46 -9.43
C HIS A 155 -15.24 10.97 -9.06
N LEU A 156 -14.37 10.51 -8.16
CA LEU A 156 -14.39 9.13 -7.67
C LEU A 156 -15.66 8.83 -6.86
N ILE A 157 -16.09 9.75 -5.98
CA ILE A 157 -17.33 9.59 -5.22
C ILE A 157 -18.55 9.56 -6.14
N GLU A 158 -18.65 10.47 -7.11
CA GLU A 158 -19.76 10.50 -8.08
C GLU A 158 -19.82 9.21 -8.91
N ARG A 159 -18.66 8.59 -9.19
CA ARG A 159 -18.58 7.35 -9.97
C ARG A 159 -18.90 6.11 -9.15
N TYR A 160 -18.40 6.01 -7.91
CA TYR A 160 -18.44 4.77 -7.13
C TYR A 160 -19.40 4.83 -5.92
N GLY A 161 -19.96 5.99 -5.61
CA GLY A 161 -20.96 6.20 -4.56
C GLY A 161 -20.48 5.71 -3.19
N ASP A 162 -21.35 4.97 -2.50
CA ASP A 162 -21.12 4.50 -1.13
C ASP A 162 -19.86 3.64 -0.97
N ALA A 163 -19.40 2.97 -2.03
CA ALA A 163 -18.16 2.20 -1.98
C ALA A 163 -16.94 3.06 -1.61
N ALA A 164 -16.94 4.34 -2.01
CA ALA A 164 -15.87 5.27 -1.70
C ALA A 164 -15.71 5.55 -0.20
N LEU A 165 -16.76 5.35 0.62
CA LEU A 165 -16.71 5.48 2.07
C LEU A 165 -15.91 4.36 2.75
N GLU A 166 -15.81 3.20 2.11
CA GLU A 166 -15.10 2.04 2.69
C GLU A 166 -13.61 2.03 2.35
N TRP A 167 -13.15 2.96 1.51
CA TRP A 167 -11.77 3.04 1.07
C TRP A 167 -10.89 3.79 2.07
N PRO A 168 -9.65 3.32 2.33
CA PRO A 168 -8.67 4.11 3.06
C PRO A 168 -8.09 5.18 2.12
N TRP A 169 -8.35 6.46 2.42
CA TRP A 169 -7.81 7.59 1.67
C TRP A 169 -6.43 7.96 2.20
N VAL A 170 -5.42 7.71 1.38
CA VAL A 170 -4.01 7.79 1.80
C VAL A 170 -3.36 9.08 1.30
N VAL A 171 -2.67 9.76 2.20
CA VAL A 171 -1.85 10.93 1.93
C VAL A 171 -0.37 10.56 2.09
N LEU A 172 0.43 10.90 1.08
CA LEU A 172 1.86 10.61 0.94
C LEU A 172 2.23 9.14 0.66
N ASN A 173 3.45 8.92 0.18
CA ASN A 173 4.08 7.60 0.05
C ASN A 173 5.53 7.66 0.54
N GLU A 174 5.89 6.86 1.55
CA GLU A 174 7.27 6.71 2.04
C GLU A 174 8.06 8.03 2.13
N PRO A 175 7.49 9.13 2.68
CA PRO A 175 8.16 10.42 2.66
C PRO A 175 9.49 10.36 3.41
N ASP A 176 9.65 9.48 4.39
CA ASP A 176 10.89 9.22 5.13
C ASP A 176 12.06 8.73 4.26
N LEU A 177 11.80 8.25 3.04
CA LEU A 177 12.83 7.95 2.04
C LEU A 177 13.27 9.17 1.22
N MET A 178 12.71 10.35 1.53
CA MET A 178 13.12 11.73 1.22
C MET A 178 13.66 11.95 -0.21
N SER A 179 14.87 11.48 -0.51
CA SER A 179 15.42 11.51 -1.88
C SER A 179 14.55 10.86 -2.95
N ALA A 180 13.72 9.87 -2.61
CA ALA A 180 12.92 9.14 -3.57
C ALA A 180 11.48 9.63 -3.67
N TYR A 181 10.86 10.02 -2.55
CA TYR A 181 9.41 10.28 -2.49
C TYR A 181 9.01 11.60 -1.84
N TRP A 182 9.94 12.34 -1.21
CA TRP A 182 9.69 13.70 -0.71
C TRP A 182 10.95 14.57 -0.81
N ARG A 183 11.26 14.99 -2.04
CA ARG A 183 12.55 15.57 -2.43
C ARG A 183 12.84 16.92 -1.77
N ASN A 184 11.82 17.65 -1.33
CA ASN A 184 11.99 18.90 -0.60
C ASN A 184 12.63 18.70 0.78
N ARG A 185 12.55 17.48 1.33
CA ARG A 185 13.09 17.09 2.65
C ARG A 185 12.64 17.96 3.82
N ASP A 186 11.56 18.69 3.64
CA ASP A 186 10.97 19.59 4.63
C ASP A 186 9.74 18.92 5.23
N TRP A 187 9.79 18.74 6.55
CA TRP A 187 8.73 18.12 7.33
C TRP A 187 7.60 19.07 7.69
N GLU A 188 7.87 20.37 7.80
CA GLU A 188 6.82 21.36 8.01
C GLU A 188 5.97 21.46 6.73
N GLU A 189 6.63 21.52 5.57
CA GLU A 189 5.93 21.52 4.28
C GLU A 189 5.18 20.21 4.02
N LEU A 190 5.69 19.07 4.50
CA LEU A 190 4.96 17.80 4.46
C LEU A 190 3.67 17.87 5.27
N GLN A 191 3.71 18.43 6.47
CA GLN A 191 2.53 18.62 7.33
C GLN A 191 1.52 19.56 6.66
N ARG A 192 1.98 20.67 6.05
CA ARG A 192 1.12 21.56 5.26
C ARG A 192 0.49 20.82 4.08
N PHE A 193 1.26 20.05 3.32
CA PHE A 193 0.72 19.25 2.22
C PHE A 193 -0.35 18.26 2.72
N TYR A 194 -0.12 17.63 3.88
CA TYR A 194 -1.08 16.72 4.50
C TYR A 194 -2.39 17.43 4.87
N ASP A 195 -2.33 18.60 5.49
CA ASP A 195 -3.50 19.40 5.87
C ASP A 195 -4.39 19.74 4.68
N TYR A 196 -3.81 20.27 3.60
CA TYR A 196 -4.58 20.63 2.40
C TYR A 196 -5.14 19.40 1.68
N THR A 197 -4.40 18.29 1.67
CA THR A 197 -4.86 17.07 1.00
C THR A 197 -5.99 16.41 1.78
N SER A 198 -5.84 16.25 3.09
CA SER A 198 -6.85 15.62 3.95
C SER A 198 -8.14 16.45 4.01
N ASP A 199 -8.05 17.77 4.17
CA ASP A 199 -9.21 18.65 4.13
C ASP A 199 -9.95 18.59 2.78
N ALA A 200 -9.22 18.58 1.67
CA ALA A 200 -9.81 18.49 0.33
C ALA A 200 -10.58 17.19 0.10
N ILE A 201 -10.06 16.05 0.60
CA ILE A 201 -10.73 14.75 0.54
C ILE A 201 -12.04 14.82 1.33
N LEU A 202 -11.98 15.23 2.59
CA LEU A 202 -13.15 15.32 3.47
C LEU A 202 -14.20 16.29 2.91
N ARG A 203 -13.77 17.43 2.38
CA ARG A 203 -14.64 18.42 1.75
C ARG A 203 -15.40 17.83 0.56
N ALA A 204 -14.75 17.02 -0.27
CA ALA A 204 -15.41 16.41 -1.42
C ALA A 204 -16.54 15.46 -0.99
N PHE A 205 -16.37 14.71 0.10
CA PHE A 205 -17.44 13.87 0.66
C PHE A 205 -18.62 14.70 1.14
N GLU A 206 -18.38 15.79 1.87
CA GLU A 206 -19.44 16.68 2.35
C GLU A 206 -20.21 17.35 1.21
N GLU A 207 -19.52 17.78 0.14
CA GLU A 207 -20.15 18.33 -1.06
C GLU A 207 -21.03 17.30 -1.79
N CYS A 208 -20.70 16.01 -1.69
CA CYS A 208 -21.51 14.91 -2.18
C CYS A 208 -22.62 14.47 -1.21
N GLY A 209 -22.76 15.12 -0.05
CA GLY A 209 -23.80 14.84 0.95
C GLY A 209 -23.45 13.70 1.92
N TYR A 210 -22.20 13.27 1.97
CA TYR A 210 -21.73 12.26 2.92
C TYR A 210 -21.26 12.88 4.24
N ASP A 211 -21.31 12.07 5.29
CA ASP A 211 -20.78 12.38 6.61
C ASP A 211 -19.26 12.13 6.62
N SER A 212 -18.47 13.21 6.70
CA SER A 212 -17.00 13.15 6.69
C SER A 212 -16.40 12.47 7.92
N GLU A 213 -17.15 12.25 9.00
CA GLU A 213 -16.71 11.46 10.16
C GLU A 213 -16.64 9.95 9.86
N LYS A 214 -17.28 9.49 8.77
CA LYS A 214 -17.21 8.10 8.32
C LYS A 214 -16.08 7.84 7.33
N VAL A 215 -15.43 8.90 6.85
CA VAL A 215 -14.36 8.81 5.87
C VAL A 215 -13.05 8.56 6.60
N GLN A 216 -12.33 7.51 6.21
CA GLN A 216 -11.01 7.21 6.75
C GLN A 216 -9.94 7.93 5.92
N VAL A 217 -9.31 8.97 6.48
CA VAL A 217 -8.14 9.64 5.90
C VAL A 217 -6.92 9.47 6.77
N GLY A 218 -5.79 9.12 6.16
CA GLY A 218 -4.57 8.84 6.89
C GLY A 218 -3.34 8.71 6.00
N GLY A 219 -2.25 8.25 6.57
CA GLY A 219 -0.94 8.21 5.93
C GLY A 219 0.10 7.72 6.92
N LEU A 220 1.40 7.80 6.69
CA LEU A 220 2.09 8.42 5.56
C LEU A 220 2.68 7.38 4.61
N GLU A 221 2.34 6.10 4.83
CA GLU A 221 2.94 4.96 4.16
C GLU A 221 4.46 4.94 4.39
N LEU A 222 4.90 5.10 5.65
CA LEU A 222 6.32 5.25 5.99
C LEU A 222 7.13 4.01 5.56
N GLY A 223 8.20 4.18 4.80
CA GLY A 223 9.04 3.07 4.32
C GLY A 223 9.73 2.34 5.47
N ALA A 224 10.21 3.10 6.46
CA ALA A 224 10.84 2.62 7.70
C ALA A 224 11.94 1.57 7.45
N ILE A 225 12.65 1.65 6.31
CA ILE A 225 13.59 0.62 5.87
C ILE A 225 14.85 0.57 6.76
N TRP A 226 15.16 1.66 7.47
CA TRP A 226 16.28 1.76 8.41
C TRP A 226 15.85 1.71 9.89
N GLY A 227 14.62 1.21 10.15
CA GLY A 227 14.05 1.14 11.50
C GLY A 227 13.26 2.39 11.90
N ALA A 228 12.59 2.32 13.04
CA ALA A 228 11.61 3.33 13.49
C ALA A 228 12.24 4.64 14.04
N GLN A 229 13.56 4.71 14.21
CA GLN A 229 14.25 5.84 14.86
C GLN A 229 14.44 7.06 13.95
N HIS A 230 14.22 6.94 12.64
CA HIS A 230 14.55 7.99 11.65
C HIS A 230 13.33 8.61 10.95
N LEU A 231 12.13 8.39 11.49
CA LEU A 231 10.91 8.71 10.76
C LEU A 231 10.42 10.15 10.95
N ARG A 232 10.95 10.92 11.92
CA ARG A 232 10.32 12.18 12.40
C ARG A 232 8.80 12.04 12.60
N LEU A 233 8.38 10.80 12.89
CA LEU A 233 6.99 10.43 13.12
C LEU A 233 6.43 11.19 14.32
N ASP A 234 7.29 11.46 15.31
CA ASP A 234 6.91 12.21 16.50
C ASP A 234 6.39 13.61 16.12
N ASP A 235 7.03 14.30 15.18
CA ASP A 235 6.61 15.64 14.76
C ASP A 235 5.27 15.64 14.04
N PHE A 236 5.04 14.62 13.19
CA PHE A 236 3.75 14.43 12.52
C PHE A 236 2.62 14.11 13.50
N LEU A 237 2.86 13.21 14.44
CA LEU A 237 1.86 12.85 15.45
C LEU A 237 1.61 13.99 16.44
N ILE A 238 2.61 14.81 16.75
CA ILE A 238 2.40 16.03 17.52
C ILE A 238 1.50 16.99 16.74
N HIS A 239 1.78 17.23 15.46
CA HIS A 239 0.96 18.09 14.60
C HIS A 239 -0.50 17.61 14.48
N CYS A 240 -0.71 16.29 14.34
CA CYS A 240 -2.07 15.74 14.23
C CYS A 240 -2.84 15.76 15.57
N SER A 241 -2.17 15.71 16.72
CA SER A 241 -2.82 15.79 18.03
C SER A 241 -3.25 17.24 18.34
N PRO A 242 -4.52 17.49 18.71
CA PRO A 242 -4.94 18.80 19.17
C PRO A 242 -4.49 19.14 20.61
N ASN A 243 -4.00 18.15 21.37
CA ASN A 243 -3.71 18.29 22.80
C ASN A 243 -2.22 18.55 23.09
N VAL A 244 -1.35 18.32 22.11
CA VAL A 244 0.10 18.40 22.25
C VAL A 244 0.63 19.49 21.31
N ASP A 245 1.75 20.11 21.69
CA ASP A 245 2.43 21.13 20.91
C ASP A 245 3.95 20.97 21.06
N SER A 246 4.69 21.38 20.03
CA SER A 246 6.16 21.32 20.00
C SER A 246 6.71 22.31 18.99
N ASP A 247 7.84 22.95 19.33
CA ASP A 247 8.56 23.84 18.41
C ASP A 247 9.09 23.11 17.16
N ASP A 248 9.18 21.78 17.20
CA ASP A 248 9.70 20.94 16.11
C ASP A 248 8.60 20.50 15.10
N ALA A 249 7.33 20.80 15.41
CA ALA A 249 6.16 20.46 14.60
C ALA A 249 5.36 21.71 14.19
N LEU A 250 4.60 21.62 13.11
CA LEU A 250 3.70 22.70 12.70
C LEU A 250 2.53 22.77 13.70
N THR A 251 2.50 23.83 14.51
CA THR A 251 1.46 23.97 15.56
C THR A 251 0.05 24.11 14.98
N LEU A 252 -0.13 24.91 13.93
CA LEU A 252 -1.45 25.23 13.37
C LEU A 252 -1.72 24.43 12.09
N ASN A 253 -2.95 23.97 11.94
CA ASN A 253 -3.41 23.37 10.69
C ASN A 253 -3.32 24.40 9.55
N ALA A 254 -2.51 24.10 8.54
CA ALA A 254 -2.16 25.03 7.47
C ALA A 254 -3.34 25.32 6.52
N ALA A 255 -4.24 24.35 6.32
CA ALA A 255 -5.44 24.55 5.53
C ALA A 255 -6.44 25.44 6.28
N TYR A 256 -6.60 25.22 7.59
CA TYR A 256 -7.41 26.07 8.46
C TYR A 256 -6.89 27.51 8.52
N ALA A 257 -5.57 27.69 8.64
CA ALA A 257 -4.94 29.00 8.73
C ALA A 257 -4.94 29.80 7.40
N ASP A 258 -5.23 29.17 6.25
CA ASP A 258 -5.25 29.85 4.96
C ASP A 258 -6.62 30.51 4.68
N PRO A 259 -6.70 31.86 4.64
CA PRO A 259 -7.95 32.56 4.38
C PRO A 259 -8.50 32.33 2.96
N ARG A 260 -7.68 31.83 2.01
CA ARG A 260 -8.16 31.47 0.66
C ARG A 260 -9.13 30.28 0.66
N LEU A 261 -9.11 29.49 1.74
CA LEU A 261 -9.99 28.35 1.98
C LEU A 261 -11.20 28.69 2.86
N ASP A 262 -11.40 29.95 3.25
CA ASP A 262 -12.59 30.35 4.02
C ASP A 262 -13.89 29.99 3.28
N GLY A 263 -14.74 29.21 3.95
CA GLY A 263 -15.99 28.66 3.39
C GLY A 263 -15.81 27.49 2.42
N LYS A 264 -14.56 27.03 2.19
CA LYS A 264 -14.22 25.90 1.32
C LYS A 264 -13.65 24.70 2.07
N ARG A 265 -13.32 24.85 3.35
CA ARG A 265 -12.87 23.75 4.21
C ARG A 265 -13.97 22.76 4.50
N SER A 266 -13.57 21.57 4.92
CA SER A 266 -14.48 20.57 5.45
C SER A 266 -15.02 21.00 6.83
N GLU A 267 -16.27 20.66 7.13
CA GLU A 267 -16.86 20.86 8.45
C GLU A 267 -16.08 20.13 9.54
N ARG A 268 -15.48 18.97 9.20
CA ARG A 268 -14.64 18.19 10.13
C ARG A 268 -13.39 18.95 10.56
N VAL A 269 -12.64 19.52 9.62
CA VAL A 269 -11.46 20.35 9.93
C VAL A 269 -11.87 21.64 10.63
N GLU A 270 -12.92 22.32 10.17
CA GLU A 270 -13.46 23.53 10.82
C GLU A 270 -13.80 23.27 12.28
N ARG A 271 -14.49 22.17 12.59
CA ARG A 271 -14.89 21.79 13.95
C ARG A 271 -13.68 21.44 14.82
N LEU A 272 -12.79 20.58 14.31
CA LEU A 272 -11.57 20.17 15.02
C LEU A 272 -10.72 21.38 15.38
N CYS A 273 -10.40 22.21 14.39
CA CYS A 273 -9.48 23.34 14.58
C CYS A 273 -10.12 24.45 15.42
N SER A 274 -11.39 24.81 15.17
CA SER A 274 -12.06 25.87 15.95
C SER A 274 -12.20 25.51 17.43
N ALA A 275 -12.35 24.22 17.76
CA ALA A 275 -12.40 23.76 19.14
C ALA A 275 -11.04 23.76 19.84
N ASN A 276 -9.94 23.78 19.08
CA ASN A 276 -8.58 23.56 19.58
C ASN A 276 -7.60 24.68 19.18
N GLU A 277 -8.10 25.91 19.01
CA GLU A 277 -7.30 27.10 18.71
C GLU A 277 -6.48 26.99 17.41
N GLY A 278 -7.04 26.30 16.41
CA GLY A 278 -6.41 26.07 15.11
C GLY A 278 -5.50 24.84 15.05
N ARG A 279 -5.41 24.04 16.11
CA ARG A 279 -4.53 22.87 16.21
C ARG A 279 -5.22 21.56 15.84
N GLY A 280 -4.40 20.59 15.48
CA GLY A 280 -4.80 19.23 15.10
C GLY A 280 -5.07 19.07 13.60
N ALA A 281 -4.97 17.82 13.14
CA ALA A 281 -5.29 17.43 11.78
C ALA A 281 -6.00 16.07 11.78
N PRO A 282 -6.98 15.81 10.89
CA PRO A 282 -7.62 14.51 10.78
C PRO A 282 -6.61 13.39 10.51
N LEU A 283 -6.60 12.36 11.34
CA LEU A 283 -5.75 11.18 11.21
C LEU A 283 -6.50 9.95 11.70
N ASP A 284 -7.14 9.23 10.77
CA ASP A 284 -7.96 8.06 11.06
C ASP A 284 -7.16 6.76 11.07
N PHE A 285 -5.95 6.75 10.50
CA PHE A 285 -5.01 5.64 10.57
C PHE A 285 -3.58 6.12 10.31
N LEU A 286 -2.60 5.43 10.92
CA LEU A 286 -1.19 5.56 10.60
C LEU A 286 -0.72 4.34 9.79
N SER A 287 -0.29 4.52 8.55
CA SER A 287 0.28 3.45 7.71
C SER A 287 1.80 3.46 7.69
N ILE A 288 2.39 2.27 7.86
CA ILE A 288 3.84 2.02 7.81
C ILE A 288 4.07 0.80 6.93
N HIS A 289 4.94 0.91 5.93
CA HIS A 289 5.39 -0.22 5.13
C HIS A 289 6.28 -1.16 5.96
N THR A 290 5.98 -2.45 5.89
CA THR A 290 6.67 -3.45 6.68
C THR A 290 7.39 -4.47 5.80
N TYR A 291 8.72 -4.50 5.98
CA TYR A 291 9.62 -5.40 5.25
C TYR A 291 10.56 -6.13 6.20
N GLY A 292 11.16 -7.21 5.70
CA GLY A 292 12.18 -8.00 6.39
C GLY A 292 11.61 -9.19 7.16
N ALA A 293 12.33 -9.61 8.21
CA ALA A 293 11.87 -10.69 9.07
C ALA A 293 10.53 -10.33 9.74
N SER A 294 9.67 -11.33 9.95
CA SER A 294 8.31 -11.18 10.48
C SER A 294 8.27 -10.41 11.81
N HIS A 295 9.24 -10.67 12.70
CA HIS A 295 9.37 -9.97 13.97
C HIS A 295 9.74 -8.48 13.81
N THR A 296 10.59 -8.15 12.83
CA THR A 296 10.95 -6.77 12.51
C THR A 296 9.76 -6.05 11.89
N ALA A 297 9.08 -6.69 10.94
CA ALA A 297 7.87 -6.16 10.30
C ALA A 297 6.78 -5.84 11.34
N ALA A 298 6.43 -6.81 12.20
CA ALA A 298 5.45 -6.58 13.27
C ALA A 298 5.92 -5.52 14.28
N GLY A 299 7.22 -5.53 14.60
CA GLY A 299 7.84 -4.55 15.49
C GLY A 299 7.70 -3.10 15.00
N LYS A 300 7.69 -2.85 13.69
CA LYS A 300 7.47 -1.50 13.13
C LYS A 300 6.08 -0.96 13.47
N LEU A 301 5.02 -1.75 13.28
CA LEU A 301 3.65 -1.32 13.61
C LEU A 301 3.47 -1.13 15.11
N ILE A 302 3.98 -2.07 15.90
CA ILE A 302 3.97 -1.98 17.37
C ILE A 302 4.68 -0.70 17.83
N GLN A 303 5.83 -0.38 17.23
CA GLN A 303 6.57 0.84 17.57
C GLN A 303 5.82 2.10 17.13
N GLY A 304 5.18 2.10 15.95
CA GLY A 304 4.33 3.21 15.51
C GLY A 304 3.20 3.50 16.51
N LYS A 305 2.47 2.46 16.93
CA LYS A 305 1.40 2.62 17.94
C LYS A 305 1.95 3.04 19.30
N LYS A 306 3.08 2.47 19.71
CA LYS A 306 3.75 2.86 20.94
C LYS A 306 4.10 4.36 20.93
N ARG A 307 4.63 4.88 19.83
CA ARG A 307 4.95 6.30 19.70
C ARG A 307 3.71 7.19 19.78
N ALA A 308 2.64 6.83 19.07
CA ALA A 308 1.38 7.54 19.18
C ALA A 308 0.89 7.62 20.64
N LEU A 309 0.90 6.50 21.35
CA LEU A 309 0.49 6.48 22.77
C LEU A 309 1.47 7.21 23.71
N GLU A 310 2.76 7.29 23.39
CA GLU A 310 3.75 8.08 24.15
C GLU A 310 3.52 9.59 23.98
N ILE A 311 3.04 10.02 22.81
CA ILE A 311 2.77 11.42 22.48
C ILE A 311 1.43 11.86 23.07
N ASP A 312 0.36 11.14 22.77
CA ASP A 312 -0.99 11.42 23.24
C ASP A 312 -1.78 10.13 23.43
N ALA A 313 -1.71 9.59 24.65
CA ALA A 313 -2.30 8.30 24.99
C ALA A 313 -3.82 8.27 24.86
N ASP A 314 -4.49 9.41 25.11
CA ASP A 314 -5.94 9.52 25.11
C ASP A 314 -6.46 9.71 23.68
N TYR A 315 -5.87 10.64 22.92
CA TYR A 315 -6.27 10.88 21.53
C TYR A 315 -5.98 9.69 20.62
N TYR A 316 -4.83 9.04 20.80
CA TYR A 316 -4.41 7.91 19.97
C TYR A 316 -4.76 6.54 20.54
N ALA A 317 -5.60 6.46 21.57
CA ALA A 317 -6.03 5.18 22.16
C ALA A 317 -6.59 4.23 21.08
N GLU A 318 -7.42 4.76 20.19
CA GLU A 318 -8.14 3.99 19.17
C GLU A 318 -7.50 4.07 17.77
N LEU A 319 -6.41 4.85 17.60
CA LEU A 319 -5.75 5.02 16.30
C LEU A 319 -5.26 3.66 15.74
N PRO A 320 -5.76 3.24 14.57
CA PRO A 320 -5.21 2.14 13.79
C PRO A 320 -3.76 2.41 13.37
N VAL A 321 -2.89 1.41 13.55
CA VAL A 321 -1.57 1.40 12.89
C VAL A 321 -1.52 0.23 11.93
N VAL A 322 -1.49 0.56 10.64
CA VAL A 322 -1.77 -0.34 9.53
C VAL A 322 -0.56 -0.48 8.61
N SER A 323 -0.67 -1.38 7.64
CA SER A 323 0.33 -1.50 6.59
C SER A 323 -0.35 -1.87 5.28
N HIS A 324 -0.25 -0.98 4.30
CA HIS A 324 -0.72 -1.25 2.94
C HIS A 324 0.36 -1.92 2.06
N GLU A 325 1.56 -2.12 2.59
CA GLU A 325 2.68 -2.78 1.94
C GLU A 325 3.45 -3.64 2.95
N THR A 326 3.14 -4.95 2.99
CA THR A 326 3.71 -5.92 3.93
C THR A 326 4.23 -7.16 3.20
N VAL A 327 5.55 -7.34 3.13
CA VAL A 327 6.22 -8.52 2.51
C VAL A 327 7.61 -8.77 3.13
N PRO A 328 8.18 -9.99 3.06
CA PRO A 328 9.57 -10.20 3.46
C PRO A 328 10.56 -9.32 2.69
N THR A 329 10.39 -9.23 1.37
CA THR A 329 11.20 -8.38 0.47
C THR A 329 10.40 -8.02 -0.77
N TRP A 330 10.50 -6.76 -1.20
CA TRP A 330 9.84 -6.25 -2.39
C TRP A 330 10.69 -6.34 -3.66
N ARG A 331 12.00 -6.53 -3.52
CA ARG A 331 12.93 -6.63 -4.66
C ARG A 331 13.11 -8.08 -5.09
N PRO A 332 13.32 -8.33 -6.40
CA PRO A 332 13.79 -9.63 -6.88
C PRO A 332 15.04 -10.07 -6.12
N VAL A 333 15.02 -11.30 -5.62
CA VAL A 333 16.13 -11.84 -4.84
C VAL A 333 17.15 -12.44 -5.79
N LEU A 334 18.39 -11.95 -5.77
CA LEU A 334 19.44 -12.45 -6.67
C LEU A 334 19.95 -13.84 -6.27
N ASP A 335 19.92 -14.16 -4.97
CA ASP A 335 20.29 -15.47 -4.47
C ASP A 335 19.14 -16.48 -4.72
N PRO A 336 19.35 -17.54 -5.52
CA PRO A 336 18.29 -18.50 -5.82
C PRO A 336 17.77 -19.26 -4.59
N GLY A 337 18.61 -19.43 -3.56
CA GLY A 337 18.20 -20.06 -2.30
C GLY A 337 17.19 -19.19 -1.55
N ALA A 338 17.47 -17.91 -1.43
CA ALA A 338 16.57 -16.94 -0.81
C ALA A 338 15.33 -16.64 -1.66
N GLY A 339 15.44 -16.64 -2.99
CA GLY A 339 14.29 -16.53 -3.88
C GLY A 339 13.27 -17.67 -3.72
N GLY A 340 13.71 -18.83 -3.22
CA GLY A 340 12.85 -19.97 -2.91
C GLY A 340 11.67 -19.66 -1.98
N MET A 341 11.77 -18.58 -1.18
CA MET A 341 10.70 -18.15 -0.28
C MET A 341 9.37 -17.85 -0.98
N TYR A 342 9.41 -17.51 -2.27
CA TYR A 342 8.24 -17.23 -3.11
C TYR A 342 7.89 -18.38 -4.07
N LEU A 343 8.44 -19.57 -3.86
CA LEU A 343 8.17 -20.76 -4.67
C LEU A 343 7.35 -21.82 -3.92
N ASP A 344 6.47 -21.41 -3.03
CA ASP A 344 5.61 -22.31 -2.25
C ASP A 344 6.36 -23.29 -1.33
N ASN A 345 7.51 -22.88 -0.78
CA ASN A 345 8.27 -23.71 0.16
C ASN A 345 7.79 -23.58 1.63
N GLY A 346 6.63 -22.97 1.87
CA GLY A 346 6.10 -22.67 3.19
C GLY A 346 6.67 -21.44 3.91
N TYR A 347 7.81 -20.87 3.45
CA TYR A 347 8.43 -19.73 4.13
C TYR A 347 7.51 -18.51 4.16
N PHE A 348 7.00 -18.06 3.01
CA PHE A 348 6.21 -16.82 2.98
C PHE A 348 4.92 -16.95 3.77
N VAL A 349 4.24 -18.10 3.70
CA VAL A 349 2.99 -18.31 4.44
C VAL A 349 3.20 -18.50 5.95
N SER A 350 4.30 -19.15 6.38
CA SER A 350 4.67 -19.19 7.80
C SER A 350 5.12 -17.81 8.32
N TRP A 351 5.76 -17.00 7.47
CA TRP A 351 6.09 -15.60 7.77
C TRP A 351 4.82 -14.76 7.97
N MET A 352 3.80 -14.92 7.11
CA MET A 352 2.50 -14.23 7.27
C MET A 352 1.85 -14.56 8.61
N ALA A 353 1.86 -15.85 8.99
CA ALA A 353 1.29 -16.31 10.24
C ALA A 353 2.07 -15.80 11.45
N ASP A 354 3.41 -15.80 11.40
CA ASP A 354 4.23 -15.26 12.49
C ASP A 354 4.07 -13.75 12.65
N TYR A 355 4.01 -13.03 11.54
CA TYR A 355 3.72 -11.59 11.54
C TYR A 355 2.38 -11.28 12.23
N GLN A 356 1.29 -11.95 11.83
CA GLN A 356 -0.03 -11.78 12.42
C GLN A 356 -0.08 -12.23 13.89
N GLY A 357 0.51 -13.38 14.21
CA GLY A 357 0.56 -13.92 15.57
C GLY A 357 1.22 -12.96 16.56
N ARG A 358 2.27 -12.25 16.14
CA ARG A 358 2.94 -11.23 16.97
C ARG A 358 2.08 -9.99 17.21
N LEU A 359 1.38 -9.51 16.19
CA LEU A 359 0.46 -8.37 16.33
C LEU A 359 -0.70 -8.72 17.26
N LEU A 360 -1.31 -9.89 17.07
CA LEU A 360 -2.36 -10.41 17.96
C LEU A 360 -1.84 -10.59 19.40
N GLN A 361 -0.61 -11.10 19.57
CA GLN A 361 0.00 -11.24 20.89
C GLN A 361 0.24 -9.88 21.57
N GLN A 362 0.51 -8.82 20.82
CA GLN A 362 0.58 -7.48 21.39
C GLN A 362 -0.81 -6.98 21.80
N GLY A 363 -1.83 -7.23 20.98
CA GLY A 363 -3.23 -6.90 21.28
C GLY A 363 -3.76 -7.58 22.56
N THR A 364 -3.32 -8.80 22.88
CA THR A 364 -3.70 -9.47 24.14
C THR A 364 -3.03 -8.88 25.38
N LYS A 365 -1.89 -8.20 25.22
CA LYS A 365 -1.19 -7.50 26.32
C LYS A 365 -1.78 -6.12 26.57
N ASP A 366 -2.17 -5.43 25.49
CA ASP A 366 -2.75 -4.10 25.54
C ASP A 366 -3.75 -3.94 24.39
N ALA A 367 -5.04 -3.85 24.73
CA ALA A 367 -6.14 -3.78 23.79
C ALA A 367 -6.06 -2.57 22.85
N ARG A 368 -5.31 -1.52 23.21
CA ARG A 368 -5.06 -0.35 22.34
C ARG A 368 -4.32 -0.74 21.05
N TYR A 369 -3.60 -1.87 21.06
CA TYR A 369 -2.94 -2.42 19.87
C TYR A 369 -3.85 -3.33 19.03
N ALA A 370 -5.08 -3.61 19.49
CA ALA A 370 -6.06 -4.44 18.80
C ALA A 370 -7.11 -3.62 18.03
N TYR A 371 -6.88 -2.32 17.83
CA TYR A 371 -7.81 -1.46 17.10
C TYR A 371 -7.66 -1.66 15.59
N GLY A 372 -8.84 -1.81 14.96
CA GLY A 372 -9.03 -2.26 13.58
C GLY A 372 -8.17 -1.52 12.57
N GLY A 373 -7.81 -2.21 11.50
CA GLY A 373 -6.91 -1.67 10.51
C GLY A 373 -6.62 -2.70 9.43
N ASP A 374 -6.32 -2.23 8.22
CA ASP A 374 -6.02 -3.09 7.09
C ASP A 374 -4.56 -3.56 7.15
N LEU A 375 -4.36 -4.86 7.32
CA LEU A 375 -3.04 -5.49 7.19
C LEU A 375 -2.97 -6.17 5.84
N ILE A 376 -2.46 -5.45 4.84
CA ILE A 376 -2.41 -5.92 3.47
C ILE A 376 -1.13 -6.71 3.28
N LEU A 377 -1.26 -8.03 3.15
CA LEU A 377 -0.21 -8.88 2.61
C LEU A 377 -0.02 -8.51 1.14
N MET A 378 1.05 -7.78 0.84
CA MET A 378 1.22 -7.17 -0.47
C MET A 378 1.77 -8.15 -1.49
N HIS A 379 1.30 -7.99 -2.72
CA HIS A 379 1.73 -8.72 -3.90
C HIS A 379 1.97 -7.67 -4.99
N TRP A 380 3.16 -7.63 -5.59
CA TRP A 380 3.49 -6.57 -6.53
C TRP A 380 2.66 -6.68 -7.81
N PRO A 381 2.33 -5.55 -8.46
CA PRO A 381 1.51 -5.53 -9.66
C PRO A 381 2.17 -6.30 -10.81
N GLY A 382 1.36 -7.09 -11.49
CA GLY A 382 1.75 -7.95 -12.60
C GLY A 382 1.79 -9.42 -12.17
N ILE A 383 1.08 -10.27 -12.91
CA ILE A 383 1.07 -11.70 -12.62
C ILE A 383 2.47 -12.26 -12.87
N VAL A 384 3.06 -12.85 -11.84
CA VAL A 384 4.40 -13.45 -11.92
C VAL A 384 4.37 -14.64 -12.87
N LYS A 385 5.24 -14.61 -13.88
CA LYS A 385 5.29 -15.65 -14.92
C LYS A 385 5.98 -16.91 -14.41
N ASN A 386 5.40 -18.06 -14.73
CA ASN A 386 5.93 -19.38 -14.48
C ASN A 386 6.36 -19.55 -13.02
N PHE A 387 7.65 -19.80 -12.77
CA PHE A 387 8.21 -19.98 -11.42
C PHE A 387 9.24 -18.90 -11.06
N GLU A 388 9.05 -17.67 -11.53
CA GLU A 388 9.90 -16.54 -11.15
C GLU A 388 9.85 -16.25 -9.62
N ILE A 389 10.98 -15.75 -9.09
CA ILE A 389 11.20 -15.49 -7.65
C ILE A 389 10.78 -14.06 -7.25
N LEU A 390 9.49 -13.79 -7.39
CA LEU A 390 8.84 -12.57 -6.91
C LEU A 390 7.55 -12.93 -6.17
N ASN A 391 7.14 -12.10 -5.20
CA ASN A 391 5.92 -12.33 -4.45
C ASN A 391 4.68 -12.07 -5.32
N ASP A 392 3.81 -13.07 -5.39
CA ASP A 392 2.48 -12.97 -5.97
C ASP A 392 1.63 -14.13 -5.43
N THR A 393 0.32 -13.93 -5.35
CA THR A 393 -0.66 -14.96 -4.95
C THR A 393 -0.95 -15.95 -6.06
N VAL A 394 -0.70 -15.59 -7.31
CA VAL A 394 -0.94 -16.46 -8.47
C VAL A 394 0.29 -16.56 -9.36
N ARG A 395 0.28 -17.48 -10.33
CA ARG A 395 1.29 -17.59 -11.38
C ARG A 395 0.65 -17.70 -12.75
N GLU A 396 1.18 -16.95 -13.71
CA GLU A 396 0.86 -17.07 -15.13
C GLU A 396 1.68 -18.21 -15.73
N ILE A 397 1.04 -19.31 -16.11
CA ILE A 397 1.69 -20.44 -16.78
C ILE A 397 1.49 -20.29 -18.29
N GLN A 398 2.60 -20.16 -19.02
CA GLN A 398 2.57 -20.02 -20.47
C GLN A 398 2.48 -21.39 -21.14
N LEU A 399 1.44 -21.60 -21.94
CA LEU A 399 1.33 -22.72 -22.89
C LEU A 399 1.51 -22.21 -24.33
N ALA A 400 1.55 -23.15 -25.29
CA ALA A 400 1.83 -22.83 -26.69
C ALA A 400 0.76 -21.95 -27.34
N ASP A 401 -0.50 -22.10 -26.91
CA ASP A 401 -1.68 -21.46 -27.51
C ASP A 401 -2.44 -20.53 -26.55
N ARG A 402 -2.10 -20.55 -25.25
CA ARG A 402 -2.80 -19.78 -24.21
C ARG A 402 -1.95 -19.51 -22.98
N ILE A 403 -2.49 -18.68 -22.10
CA ILE A 403 -1.99 -18.40 -20.76
C ILE A 403 -3.01 -18.95 -19.76
N GLU A 404 -2.53 -19.66 -18.76
CA GLU A 404 -3.32 -20.16 -17.63
C GLU A 404 -2.86 -19.48 -16.34
N VAL A 405 -3.73 -19.39 -15.34
CA VAL A 405 -3.40 -18.82 -14.03
C VAL A 405 -3.62 -19.87 -12.95
N ILE A 406 -2.60 -20.13 -12.13
CA ILE A 406 -2.69 -21.04 -10.99
C ILE A 406 -2.52 -20.30 -9.66
N PRO A 407 -3.17 -20.75 -8.58
CA PRO A 407 -2.94 -20.21 -7.25
C PRO A 407 -1.62 -20.71 -6.66
N THR A 408 -1.02 -19.90 -5.79
CA THR A 408 0.12 -20.27 -4.93
C THR A 408 -0.36 -20.63 -3.52
N GLN A 409 0.55 -21.05 -2.65
CA GLN A 409 0.25 -21.21 -1.22
C GLN A 409 -0.32 -19.94 -0.59
N ALA A 410 0.22 -18.78 -0.97
CA ALA A 410 -0.22 -17.48 -0.45
C ALA A 410 -1.70 -17.22 -0.75
N PHE A 411 -2.19 -17.57 -1.95
CA PHE A 411 -3.60 -17.43 -2.29
C PHE A 411 -4.50 -18.25 -1.37
N HIS A 412 -4.15 -19.53 -1.17
CA HIS A 412 -4.95 -20.43 -0.34
C HIS A 412 -4.94 -20.03 1.13
N VAL A 413 -3.77 -19.62 1.65
CA VAL A 413 -3.65 -19.16 3.04
C VAL A 413 -4.42 -17.87 3.26
N VAL A 414 -4.33 -16.88 2.37
CA VAL A 414 -5.14 -15.65 2.45
C VAL A 414 -6.63 -16.00 2.42
N ASN A 415 -7.06 -16.91 1.54
CA ASN A 415 -8.45 -17.36 1.49
C ASN A 415 -8.89 -17.99 2.81
N LEU A 416 -8.11 -18.93 3.38
CA LEU A 416 -8.43 -19.57 4.66
C LEU A 416 -8.43 -18.58 5.84
N LEU A 417 -7.46 -17.66 5.90
CA LEU A 417 -7.40 -16.60 6.92
C LEU A 417 -8.61 -15.67 6.85
N SER A 418 -9.12 -15.36 5.64
CA SER A 418 -10.33 -14.53 5.46
C SER A 418 -11.59 -15.13 6.11
N THR A 419 -11.53 -16.41 6.45
CA THR A 419 -12.64 -17.13 7.04
C THR A 419 -12.64 -17.10 8.57
N LEU A 420 -11.59 -16.54 9.19
CA LEU A 420 -11.53 -16.28 10.63
C LEU A 420 -12.52 -15.17 11.03
N ARG A 421 -12.83 -15.08 12.33
CA ARG A 421 -13.75 -14.09 12.92
C ARG A 421 -13.03 -13.23 13.95
N ASN A 422 -13.72 -12.24 14.48
CA ASN A 422 -13.17 -11.19 15.35
C ASN A 422 -12.94 -11.60 16.83
N ASP A 423 -13.10 -12.87 17.20
CA ASP A 423 -12.77 -13.40 18.54
C ASP A 423 -11.54 -14.31 18.46
N TYR A 424 -10.37 -13.75 18.74
CA TYR A 424 -9.08 -14.45 18.65
C TYR A 424 -8.62 -14.98 20.01
N ARG A 425 -8.15 -16.22 20.00
CA ARG A 425 -7.34 -16.84 21.07
C ARG A 425 -5.93 -17.01 20.58
N VAL A 426 -4.97 -16.33 21.21
CA VAL A 426 -3.57 -16.32 20.77
C VAL A 426 -2.76 -17.27 21.64
N PHE A 427 -1.98 -18.15 21.02
CA PHE A 427 -1.10 -19.06 21.74
C PHE A 427 0.21 -18.38 22.11
N PRO A 428 0.91 -18.85 23.17
CA PRO A 428 2.23 -18.35 23.49
C PRO A 428 3.20 -18.57 22.34
N LEU A 429 3.98 -17.54 22.02
CA LEU A 429 5.11 -17.67 21.12
C LEU A 429 6.28 -18.35 21.85
N GLU A 430 6.69 -19.52 21.36
CA GLU A 430 7.85 -20.26 21.84
C GLU A 430 8.99 -20.21 20.84
N GLN A 431 10.21 -20.00 21.33
CA GLN A 431 11.42 -20.06 20.52
C GLN A 431 12.08 -21.43 20.70
N ILE A 432 11.99 -22.29 19.69
CA ILE A 432 12.57 -23.64 19.71
C ILE A 432 13.71 -23.70 18.68
N GLY A 433 14.94 -23.60 19.18
CA GLY A 433 16.11 -23.39 18.33
C GLY A 433 15.97 -22.10 17.54
N ALA A 434 16.10 -22.18 16.21
CA ALA A 434 15.93 -21.02 15.31
C ALA A 434 14.45 -20.74 14.92
N HIS A 435 13.49 -21.54 15.39
CA HIS A 435 12.10 -21.46 14.97
C HIS A 435 11.23 -20.75 16.01
N ALA A 436 10.45 -19.77 15.55
CA ALA A 436 9.30 -19.23 16.24
C ALA A 436 8.12 -20.18 16.02
N VAL A 437 7.59 -20.77 17.10
CA VAL A 437 6.47 -21.71 17.07
C VAL A 437 5.31 -21.12 17.88
N SER A 438 4.15 -20.98 17.25
CA SER A 438 2.95 -20.42 17.90
C SER A 438 1.71 -20.72 17.08
N GLY A 439 0.61 -20.04 17.42
CA GLY A 439 -0.61 -20.04 16.64
C GLY A 439 -1.67 -19.12 17.23
N PHE A 440 -2.83 -19.13 16.59
CA PHE A 440 -4.01 -18.43 17.06
C PHE A 440 -5.25 -19.14 16.54
N ALA A 441 -6.39 -18.96 17.22
CA ALA A 441 -7.65 -19.56 16.85
C ALA A 441 -8.77 -18.53 16.85
N ALA A 442 -9.77 -18.73 15.98
CA ALA A 442 -11.01 -17.97 16.00
C ALA A 442 -12.20 -18.93 15.94
N ARG A 443 -13.23 -18.64 16.74
CA ARG A 443 -14.48 -19.39 16.73
C ARG A 443 -15.42 -18.83 15.66
N THR A 444 -16.09 -19.70 14.92
CA THR A 444 -17.21 -19.36 14.05
C THR A 444 -18.52 -19.89 14.64
N GLU A 445 -19.62 -19.71 13.92
CA GLU A 445 -20.92 -20.28 14.32
C GLU A 445 -20.91 -21.82 14.26
N GLU A 446 -20.09 -22.42 13.39
CA GLU A 446 -20.11 -23.85 13.06
C GLU A 446 -18.86 -24.60 13.54
N ASP A 447 -17.73 -23.90 13.70
CA ASP A 447 -16.43 -24.54 13.90
C ASP A 447 -15.45 -23.68 14.72
N LEU A 448 -14.34 -24.29 15.12
CA LEU A 448 -13.16 -23.60 15.61
C LEU A 448 -12.04 -23.70 14.57
N ARG A 449 -11.49 -22.57 14.17
CA ARG A 449 -10.43 -22.47 13.16
C ARG A 449 -9.15 -22.07 13.84
N ILE A 450 -8.12 -22.90 13.67
CA ILE A 450 -6.85 -22.78 14.37
C ILE A 450 -5.74 -22.69 13.34
N VAL A 451 -4.91 -21.67 13.45
CA VAL A 451 -3.67 -21.51 12.71
C VAL A 451 -2.53 -21.89 13.64
N ILE A 452 -1.70 -22.84 13.24
CA ILE A 452 -0.44 -23.19 13.92
C ILE A 452 0.70 -22.99 12.94
N TYR A 453 1.82 -22.45 13.38
CA TYR A 453 2.97 -22.22 12.51
C TYR A 453 4.29 -22.49 13.22
N ALA A 454 5.31 -22.78 12.41
CA ALA A 454 6.71 -22.77 12.81
C ALA A 454 7.51 -22.00 11.75
N HIS A 455 8.18 -20.92 12.15
CA HIS A 455 8.86 -20.02 11.22
C HIS A 455 10.32 -19.77 11.62
N ASN A 456 11.24 -19.96 10.68
CA ASN A 456 12.66 -19.61 10.81
C ASN A 456 13.02 -18.53 9.78
N HIS A 457 13.23 -17.32 10.28
CA HIS A 457 13.52 -16.14 9.48
C HIS A 457 14.81 -16.21 8.65
N GLU A 458 15.80 -17.03 9.05
CA GLU A 458 17.07 -17.15 8.31
C GLU A 458 17.01 -18.26 7.24
N ASP A 459 16.02 -19.14 7.32
CA ASP A 459 15.90 -20.27 6.41
C ASP A 459 14.89 -20.02 5.29
N THR A 460 15.14 -18.98 4.50
CA THR A 460 14.32 -18.59 3.34
C THR A 460 14.14 -19.71 2.30
N ALA A 461 15.01 -20.70 2.31
CA ALA A 461 14.97 -21.86 1.42
C ALA A 461 14.23 -23.08 2.01
N SER A 462 13.75 -23.01 3.26
CA SER A 462 13.13 -24.13 3.99
C SER A 462 13.96 -25.42 3.95
N ARG A 463 15.24 -25.31 4.33
CA ARG A 463 16.23 -26.42 4.38
C ARG A 463 16.12 -27.26 5.66
N SER A 464 15.61 -26.67 6.73
CA SER A 464 15.40 -27.35 8.00
C SER A 464 14.42 -28.52 7.83
N GLY A 465 14.82 -29.72 8.22
CA GLY A 465 13.93 -30.89 8.30
C GLY A 465 13.27 -31.05 9.68
N ALA A 466 13.25 -30.00 10.51
CA ALA A 466 12.63 -30.07 11.81
C ALA A 466 11.10 -30.16 11.70
N GLU A 467 10.50 -30.89 12.63
CA GLU A 467 9.05 -31.03 12.79
C GLU A 467 8.69 -30.79 14.24
N PHE A 468 7.54 -30.16 14.47
CA PHE A 468 7.06 -29.78 15.79
C PHE A 468 5.73 -30.47 16.05
N GLU A 469 5.66 -31.29 17.09
CA GLU A 469 4.40 -31.90 17.55
C GLU A 469 3.72 -30.95 18.55
N ILE A 470 2.53 -30.48 18.19
CA ILE A 470 1.74 -29.53 18.97
C ILE A 470 0.50 -30.23 19.50
N GLY A 471 0.42 -30.34 20.83
CA GLY A 471 -0.76 -30.85 21.53
C GLY A 471 -1.75 -29.72 21.84
N LEU A 472 -2.92 -29.76 21.22
CA LEU A 472 -4.02 -28.83 21.43
C LEU A 472 -5.06 -29.47 22.36
N ARG A 473 -5.45 -28.74 23.41
CA ARG A 473 -6.60 -29.10 24.25
C ARG A 473 -7.76 -28.19 23.93
N VAL A 474 -8.81 -28.75 23.35
CA VAL A 474 -10.08 -28.05 23.08
C VAL A 474 -11.09 -28.48 24.15
N SER A 475 -11.84 -27.56 24.72
CA SER A 475 -12.81 -27.82 25.79
C SER A 475 -14.18 -27.22 25.47
N GLY A 476 -15.24 -27.73 26.10
CA GLY A 476 -16.60 -27.24 25.92
C GLY A 476 -17.33 -27.86 24.73
N LEU A 477 -16.97 -29.09 24.37
CA LEU A 477 -17.54 -29.83 23.25
C LEU A 477 -18.86 -30.53 23.62
N SER A 478 -19.80 -30.61 22.69
CA SER A 478 -21.18 -31.11 22.83
C SER A 478 -21.38 -32.56 22.34
N GLY A 479 -20.47 -33.10 21.52
CA GLY A 479 -20.47 -34.50 21.05
C GLY A 479 -19.50 -35.43 21.81
N ASP A 480 -19.52 -36.73 21.46
CA ASP A 480 -18.58 -37.74 21.99
C ASP A 480 -17.31 -37.87 21.13
N ARG A 481 -17.35 -37.28 19.93
CA ARG A 481 -16.25 -37.22 18.96
C ARG A 481 -16.26 -35.85 18.29
N VAL A 482 -15.11 -35.45 17.78
CA VAL A 482 -14.94 -34.22 17.01
C VAL A 482 -14.16 -34.52 15.73
N ASP A 483 -14.65 -34.03 14.59
CA ASP A 483 -13.95 -34.14 13.30
C ASP A 483 -12.95 -32.99 13.15
N VAL A 484 -11.74 -33.32 12.71
CA VAL A 484 -10.63 -32.37 12.59
C VAL A 484 -10.01 -32.48 11.22
N ARG A 485 -10.14 -31.39 10.45
CA ARG A 485 -9.59 -31.24 9.10
C ARG A 485 -8.34 -30.38 9.13
N GLU A 486 -7.26 -30.83 8.52
CA GLU A 486 -5.99 -30.09 8.42
C GLU A 486 -5.65 -29.73 6.97
N TYR A 487 -5.25 -28.48 6.77
CA TYR A 487 -4.58 -27.99 5.56
C TYR A 487 -3.15 -27.60 5.93
N ARG A 488 -2.18 -28.43 5.54
CA ARG A 488 -0.75 -28.16 5.73
C ARG A 488 -0.19 -27.41 4.53
N PHE A 489 0.59 -26.37 4.80
CA PHE A 489 1.36 -25.63 3.81
C PHE A 489 2.82 -25.60 4.24
N ASP A 490 3.63 -26.33 3.49
CA ASP A 490 5.08 -26.43 3.67
C ASP A 490 5.72 -26.77 2.31
N SER A 491 6.98 -27.19 2.28
CA SER A 491 7.66 -27.54 1.03
C SER A 491 7.14 -28.81 0.33
N LEU A 492 6.31 -29.61 1.02
CA LEU A 492 5.79 -30.91 0.58
C LEU A 492 4.26 -30.94 0.44
N ASN A 493 3.54 -30.12 1.21
CA ASN A 493 2.08 -30.10 1.29
C ASN A 493 1.50 -28.83 0.68
N ASN A 494 0.44 -28.99 -0.13
CA ASN A 494 -0.20 -27.91 -0.89
C ASN A 494 0.84 -27.02 -1.58
N SER A 495 1.80 -27.63 -2.28
CA SER A 495 3.01 -26.96 -2.74
C SER A 495 3.39 -27.36 -4.16
N CYS A 496 3.74 -26.36 -4.96
CA CYS A 496 4.43 -26.53 -6.24
C CYS A 496 5.97 -26.50 -6.10
N TYR A 497 6.54 -26.38 -4.89
CA TYR A 497 7.97 -26.11 -4.70
C TYR A 497 8.89 -27.16 -5.32
N GLY A 498 8.59 -28.44 -5.10
CA GLY A 498 9.38 -29.55 -5.67
C GLY A 498 9.40 -29.52 -7.19
N LEU A 499 8.26 -29.20 -7.80
CA LEU A 499 8.09 -29.06 -9.24
C LEU A 499 8.84 -27.82 -9.76
N ALA A 500 8.60 -26.66 -9.13
CA ALA A 500 9.28 -25.41 -9.43
C ALA A 500 10.80 -25.63 -9.46
N ARG A 501 11.39 -26.18 -8.40
CA ARG A 501 12.83 -26.48 -8.34
C ARG A 501 13.33 -27.34 -9.50
N ARG A 502 12.59 -28.37 -9.91
CA ARG A 502 12.95 -29.21 -11.07
C ARG A 502 12.96 -28.40 -12.36
N HIS A 503 11.92 -27.62 -12.61
CA HIS A 503 11.83 -26.80 -13.83
C HIS A 503 12.86 -25.68 -13.86
N ARG A 504 13.15 -25.06 -12.71
CA ARG A 504 14.18 -24.03 -12.57
C ARG A 504 15.61 -24.55 -12.82
N ALA A 505 15.84 -25.85 -12.65
CA ALA A 505 17.14 -26.46 -12.93
C ALA A 505 17.39 -26.71 -14.43
N LEU A 506 16.39 -26.47 -15.30
CA LEU A 506 16.51 -26.64 -16.75
C LEU A 506 17.20 -25.41 -17.38
N PRO A 507 17.89 -25.59 -18.52
CA PRO A 507 18.71 -24.53 -19.12
C PRO A 507 17.92 -23.39 -19.81
N ASP A 508 16.61 -23.54 -20.02
CA ASP A 508 15.79 -22.50 -20.64
C ASP A 508 15.46 -21.38 -19.63
N PRO A 509 15.53 -20.10 -20.04
CA PRO A 509 15.10 -19.00 -19.18
C PRO A 509 13.64 -19.18 -18.79
N GLU A 510 13.38 -19.38 -17.49
CA GLU A 510 12.04 -19.67 -16.95
C GLU A 510 10.97 -18.69 -17.43
N LYS A 511 11.31 -17.40 -17.57
CA LYS A 511 10.41 -16.34 -18.05
C LYS A 511 9.81 -16.60 -19.43
N ARG A 512 10.48 -17.43 -20.25
CA ARG A 512 10.12 -17.72 -21.64
C ARG A 512 9.77 -19.19 -21.86
N ARG A 513 9.77 -20.00 -20.79
CA ARG A 513 9.41 -21.41 -20.89
C ARG A 513 7.95 -21.52 -21.29
N ILE A 514 7.70 -22.34 -22.30
CA ILE A 514 6.37 -22.76 -22.72
C ILE A 514 6.19 -24.19 -22.20
N TYR A 515 5.18 -24.39 -21.37
CA TYR A 515 4.85 -25.70 -20.83
C TYR A 515 3.97 -26.48 -21.81
N THR A 516 4.18 -27.80 -21.84
CA THR A 516 3.27 -28.73 -22.50
C THR A 516 2.00 -28.89 -21.68
N GLU A 517 0.92 -29.36 -22.31
CA GLU A 517 -0.34 -29.65 -21.61
C GLU A 517 -0.13 -30.63 -20.45
N SER A 518 0.70 -31.66 -20.64
CA SER A 518 1.00 -32.64 -19.58
C SER A 518 1.73 -32.03 -18.40
N GLU A 519 2.72 -31.16 -18.64
CA GLU A 519 3.42 -30.44 -17.56
C GLU A 519 2.45 -29.50 -16.84
N PHE A 520 1.58 -28.81 -17.58
CA PHE A 520 0.58 -27.93 -16.98
C PHE A 520 -0.41 -28.69 -16.09
N GLN A 521 -0.87 -29.89 -16.48
CA GLN A 521 -1.76 -30.68 -15.62
C GLN A 521 -1.07 -31.08 -14.31
N GLU A 522 0.21 -31.49 -14.35
CA GLU A 522 1.00 -31.74 -13.12
C GLU A 522 1.12 -30.47 -12.25
N ILE A 523 1.45 -29.33 -12.87
CA ILE A 523 1.51 -28.03 -12.18
C ILE A 523 0.17 -27.73 -11.50
N ARG A 524 -0.93 -27.88 -12.23
CA ARG A 524 -2.28 -27.57 -11.75
C ARG A 524 -2.68 -28.46 -10.59
N GLU A 525 -2.41 -29.76 -10.66
CA GLU A 525 -2.72 -30.71 -9.57
C GLU A 525 -2.03 -30.34 -8.26
N HIS A 526 -0.76 -29.93 -8.34
CA HIS A 526 0.02 -29.48 -7.19
C HIS A 526 -0.41 -28.10 -6.65
N ALA A 527 -0.99 -27.26 -7.50
CA ALA A 527 -1.47 -25.93 -7.13
C ALA A 527 -2.84 -25.96 -6.45
N LEU A 528 -3.62 -27.04 -6.55
CA LEU A 528 -4.94 -27.13 -5.93
C LEU A 528 -4.84 -27.30 -4.42
N LEU A 529 -5.73 -26.62 -3.69
CA LEU A 529 -5.89 -26.79 -2.24
C LEU A 529 -6.47 -28.17 -1.93
N GLN A 530 -5.82 -28.90 -1.04
CA GLN A 530 -6.22 -30.24 -0.60
C GLN A 530 -6.24 -30.32 0.92
N VAL A 531 -7.22 -31.06 1.45
CA VAL A 531 -7.23 -31.52 2.83
C VAL A 531 -6.10 -32.53 2.99
N THR A 532 -5.17 -32.25 3.89
CA THR A 532 -3.96 -33.06 4.12
C THR A 532 -4.16 -34.13 5.18
N ALA A 533 -5.07 -33.91 6.13
CA ALA A 533 -5.53 -34.92 7.06
C ALA A 533 -7.00 -34.67 7.42
N ASN A 534 -7.76 -35.74 7.63
CA ASN A 534 -9.05 -35.68 8.30
C ASN A 534 -9.07 -36.76 9.40
N THR A 535 -9.26 -36.37 10.65
CA THR A 535 -9.14 -37.27 11.80
C THR A 535 -10.20 -36.98 12.84
N GLU A 536 -10.85 -38.03 13.33
CA GLU A 536 -11.78 -37.92 14.45
C GLU A 536 -11.06 -38.14 15.80
N TYR A 537 -11.28 -37.24 16.74
CA TYR A 537 -10.75 -37.33 18.09
C TYR A 537 -11.89 -37.64 19.08
N PRO A 538 -11.65 -38.53 20.08
CA PRO A 538 -12.62 -38.75 21.15
C PRO A 538 -12.71 -37.52 22.05
N VAL A 539 -13.94 -37.24 22.51
CA VAL A 539 -14.19 -36.25 23.57
C VAL A 539 -14.16 -36.98 24.92
N ASP A 540 -13.38 -36.45 25.85
CA ASP A 540 -13.22 -36.96 27.21
C ASP A 540 -14.42 -36.59 28.12
N ASP A 541 -14.44 -37.18 29.31
CA ASP A 541 -15.51 -36.97 30.30
C ASP A 541 -15.62 -35.49 30.74
N ASP A 542 -14.54 -34.71 30.62
CA ASP A 542 -14.50 -33.27 30.91
C ASP A 542 -15.01 -32.42 29.73
N ARG A 543 -15.61 -33.05 28.71
CA ARG A 543 -16.09 -32.39 27.49
C ARG A 543 -14.98 -31.70 26.70
N GLY A 544 -13.78 -32.31 26.68
CA GLY A 544 -12.63 -31.83 25.92
C GLY A 544 -12.05 -32.86 24.97
N ALA A 545 -11.27 -32.41 23.99
CA ALA A 545 -10.53 -33.26 23.06
C ALA A 545 -9.04 -32.88 23.10
N ARG A 546 -8.18 -33.89 22.98
CA ARG A 546 -6.74 -33.72 22.79
C ARG A 546 -6.40 -34.00 21.34
N ILE A 547 -6.04 -32.96 20.61
CA ILE A 547 -5.72 -33.00 19.19
C ILE A 547 -4.20 -32.84 19.07
N THR A 548 -3.55 -33.69 18.27
CA THR A 548 -2.12 -33.57 18.02
C THR A 548 -1.91 -33.20 16.56
N VAL A 549 -1.17 -32.13 16.30
CA VAL A 549 -0.81 -31.71 14.94
C VAL A 549 0.70 -31.63 14.79
N THR A 550 1.22 -32.03 13.63
CA THR A 550 2.64 -31.88 13.29
C THR A 550 2.80 -30.70 12.33
N VAL A 551 3.68 -29.75 12.67
CA VAL A 551 4.01 -28.61 11.83
C VAL A 551 5.45 -28.72 11.38
N ALA A 552 5.70 -28.62 10.08
CA ALA A 552 7.04 -28.61 9.53
C ALA A 552 7.76 -27.29 9.81
N ALA A 553 9.10 -27.28 9.79
CA ALA A 553 9.88 -26.06 9.75
C ALA A 553 9.48 -25.20 8.55
N ASN A 554 9.24 -23.91 8.77
CA ASN A 554 8.62 -23.01 7.79
C ASN A 554 7.31 -23.56 7.26
N GLY A 555 6.46 -24.01 8.16
CA GLY A 555 5.14 -24.56 7.87
C GLY A 555 4.04 -23.79 8.57
N ILE A 556 2.86 -23.83 7.98
CA ILE A 556 1.60 -23.38 8.59
C ILE A 556 0.56 -24.49 8.41
N ASN A 557 -0.14 -24.83 9.49
CA ASN A 557 -1.30 -25.71 9.48
C ASN A 557 -2.54 -24.87 9.76
N PHE A 558 -3.53 -24.97 8.88
CA PHE A 558 -4.88 -24.49 9.14
C PHE A 558 -5.75 -25.68 9.56
N VAL A 559 -6.22 -25.68 10.80
CA VAL A 559 -6.95 -26.77 11.42
C VAL A 559 -8.38 -26.32 11.68
N ILE A 560 -9.35 -27.06 11.15
CA ILE A 560 -10.77 -26.82 11.38
C ILE A 560 -11.28 -27.95 12.29
N VAL A 561 -11.81 -27.56 13.44
CA VAL A 561 -12.41 -28.44 14.43
C VAL A 561 -13.92 -28.20 14.36
N ASP A 562 -14.66 -29.16 13.81
CA ASP A 562 -16.10 -29.00 13.62
C ASP A 562 -16.80 -29.13 15.00
N ILE A 563 -17.54 -28.09 15.43
CA ILE A 563 -18.17 -28.08 16.75
C ILE A 563 -19.67 -28.39 16.55
N PRO A 564 -20.13 -29.62 16.83
CA PRO A 564 -21.53 -29.98 16.66
C PRO A 564 -22.51 -29.27 17.62
#